data_AF-A0A5U8XJZ4-F1
#
_entry.id   AF-A0A5U8XJZ4-F1
#
_cell.length_a   1.000
_cell.length_b   1.000
_cell.length_c   1.000
_cell.angle_alpha   90.00
_cell.angle_beta   90.00
_cell.angle_gamma   90.00
#
_symmetry.space_group_name_H-M   'P 1'
#
loop_
_entity.id
_entity.type
_entity.pdbx_description
1 polymer ?
#
loop_
_entity_poly.entity_id
_entity_poly.type
_entity_poly.pdbx_seq_one_letter_code
_entity_poly.pdbx_strand_id
1 'polypeptide(L)'
;MIFTRRCLVDVSCFLDDRIALVAVRHPELMEKLDYDAYRLRITEVWAKIIGIDNFLAEYKTRDVSVLKAALPTQFIKAFRERLEEDLLAIKLSAPIERPTLTVNLYPYSHLSVPERNAFKEVFSELFPMVQVNVVCISLDDLTPEYLRSNWDSWFTYDFYPWLEVNAKRLSTRIPRFVIHRPGILTDELTPETIEAIKRDKADPFAESKKFLAEYVAVETLKAELFCHVPGLDIMPKRQI
;
A
#
# COMPACT_ATOMS: atom_id res chain seq x y z
N MET A 1 -24.21 -5.24 10.85
CA MET A 1 -22.75 -5.09 10.93
C MET A 1 -22.18 -6.32 10.24
N ILE A 2 -21.45 -6.18 9.13
CA ILE A 2 -20.90 -7.32 8.41
C ILE A 2 -19.58 -7.67 9.10
N PHE A 3 -19.53 -8.85 9.71
CA PHE A 3 -18.37 -9.31 10.50
C PHE A 3 -17.30 -10.02 9.65
N THR A 4 -17.54 -10.19 8.34
CA THR A 4 -16.52 -10.67 7.42
C THR A 4 -15.58 -9.53 7.10
N ARG A 5 -14.29 -9.67 7.38
CA ARG A 5 -13.25 -8.72 6.95
C ARG A 5 -12.54 -9.29 5.74
N ARG A 6 -12.94 -8.84 4.55
CA ARG A 6 -12.28 -9.12 3.27
C ARG A 6 -11.38 -7.95 2.94
N CYS A 7 -10.07 -8.14 3.05
CA CYS A 7 -9.08 -7.10 2.82
C CYS A 7 -8.35 -7.35 1.50
N LEU A 8 -8.24 -6.31 0.68
CA LEU A 8 -7.30 -6.26 -0.44
C LEU A 8 -6.04 -5.51 0.01
N VAL A 9 -4.85 -6.00 -0.32
CA VAL A 9 -3.58 -5.32 -0.04
C VAL A 9 -2.68 -5.43 -1.26
N ASP A 10 -2.16 -4.30 -1.74
CA ASP A 10 -1.18 -4.32 -2.83
C ASP A 10 0.19 -4.81 -2.32
N VAL A 11 0.89 -5.59 -3.14
CA VAL A 11 2.21 -6.14 -2.79
C VAL A 11 3.23 -5.05 -2.43
N SER A 12 3.14 -3.87 -3.07
CA SER A 12 3.96 -2.69 -2.79
C SER A 12 3.74 -2.08 -1.40
N CYS A 13 2.72 -2.53 -0.66
CA CYS A 13 2.56 -2.21 0.75
C CYS A 13 3.41 -3.11 1.65
N PHE A 14 3.59 -4.38 1.27
CA PHE A 14 4.39 -5.36 2.02
C PHE A 14 5.88 -5.33 1.66
N LEU A 15 6.20 -4.91 0.44
CA LEU A 15 7.56 -4.86 -0.09
C LEU A 15 7.93 -3.43 -0.48
N ASP A 16 9.13 -3.00 -0.12
CA ASP A 16 9.68 -1.68 -0.45
C ASP A 16 10.29 -1.70 -1.85
N ASP A 17 9.42 -1.73 -2.86
CA ASP A 17 9.80 -1.75 -4.27
C ASP A 17 10.32 -0.38 -4.77
N ARG A 18 10.19 0.69 -3.97
CA ARG A 18 10.70 2.04 -4.27
C ARG A 18 12.22 2.11 -4.10
N ILE A 19 12.73 1.69 -2.94
CA ILE A 19 14.19 1.61 -2.72
C ILE A 19 14.82 0.53 -3.60
N ALA A 20 14.07 -0.55 -3.87
CA ALA A 20 14.52 -1.62 -4.74
C ALA A 20 14.71 -1.13 -6.18
N LEU A 21 13.83 -0.24 -6.66
CA LEU A 21 13.98 0.39 -7.96
C LEU A 21 15.30 1.16 -8.05
N VAL A 22 15.63 1.96 -7.02
CA VAL A 22 16.90 2.69 -6.97
C VAL A 22 18.07 1.71 -6.93
N ALA A 23 18.02 0.68 -6.08
CA ALA A 23 19.09 -0.31 -5.99
C ALA A 23 19.33 -1.08 -7.30
N VAL A 24 18.28 -1.31 -8.09
CA VAL A 24 18.38 -2.02 -9.37
C VAL A 24 18.81 -1.11 -10.51
N ARG A 25 18.26 0.10 -10.60
CA ARG A 25 18.42 0.98 -11.77
C ARG A 25 19.49 2.05 -11.61
N HIS A 26 19.71 2.48 -10.37
CA HIS A 26 20.64 3.55 -10.00
C HIS A 26 21.47 3.14 -8.76
N PRO A 27 22.15 1.98 -8.80
CA PRO A 27 22.86 1.45 -7.64
C PRO A 27 23.90 2.42 -7.06
N GLU A 28 24.51 3.26 -7.90
CA GLU A 28 25.46 4.31 -7.52
C GLU A 28 24.82 5.46 -6.73
N LEU A 29 23.50 5.63 -6.77
CA LEU A 29 22.79 6.66 -6.00
C LEU A 29 22.37 6.18 -4.61
N MET A 30 22.48 4.87 -4.32
CA MET A 30 22.12 4.31 -3.02
C MET A 30 22.97 4.86 -1.86
N GLU A 31 24.22 5.26 -2.13
CA GLU A 31 25.10 5.87 -1.11
C GLU A 31 24.65 7.27 -0.68
N LYS A 32 23.84 7.94 -1.52
CA LYS A 32 23.28 9.27 -1.25
C LYS A 32 21.95 9.21 -0.52
N LEU A 33 21.36 8.02 -0.38
CA LEU A 33 20.05 7.83 0.23
C LEU A 33 20.13 8.06 1.74
N ASP A 34 19.53 9.15 2.19
CA ASP A 34 19.18 9.33 3.59
C ASP A 34 17.91 8.52 3.91
N TYR A 35 18.10 7.39 4.61
CA TYR A 35 17.01 6.49 4.97
C TYR A 35 15.99 7.12 5.90
N ASP A 36 16.38 8.03 6.79
CA ASP A 36 15.45 8.68 7.71
C ASP A 36 14.62 9.72 6.96
N ALA A 37 15.26 10.51 6.09
CA ALA A 37 14.54 11.43 5.19
C ALA A 37 13.56 10.68 4.28
N TYR A 38 13.97 9.54 3.71
CA TYR A 38 13.09 8.67 2.93
C TYR A 38 11.90 8.18 3.77
N ARG A 39 12.13 7.62 4.95
CA ARG A 39 11.07 7.03 5.78
C ARG A 39 10.06 8.04 6.32
N LEU A 40 10.52 9.24 6.66
CA LEU A 40 9.70 10.31 7.22
C LEU A 40 9.12 11.24 6.15
N ARG A 41 9.30 10.91 4.87
CA ARG A 41 8.86 11.75 3.75
C ARG A 41 7.35 11.95 3.72
N ILE A 42 6.95 13.09 3.16
CA ILE A 42 5.56 13.45 2.85
C ILE A 42 5.32 13.61 1.35
N THR A 43 6.37 13.59 0.52
CA THR A 43 6.36 13.61 -0.95
C THR A 43 7.51 12.76 -1.48
N GLU A 44 7.59 12.52 -2.79
CA GLU A 44 8.67 11.72 -3.40
C GLU A 44 9.92 12.56 -3.76
N VAL A 45 10.03 13.79 -3.24
CA VAL A 45 11.13 14.74 -3.52
C VAL A 45 12.52 14.19 -3.13
N TRP A 46 12.60 13.23 -2.20
CA TRP A 46 13.87 12.56 -1.85
C TRP A 46 14.58 11.97 -3.07
N ALA A 47 13.83 11.48 -4.06
CA ALA A 47 14.40 10.88 -5.25
C ALA A 47 15.15 11.92 -6.08
N LYS A 48 14.60 13.14 -6.22
CA LYS A 48 15.28 14.25 -6.88
C LYS A 48 16.55 14.68 -6.13
N ILE A 49 16.51 14.67 -4.79
CA ILE A 49 17.67 15.02 -3.95
C ILE A 49 18.86 14.09 -4.22
N ILE A 50 18.61 12.80 -4.42
CA ILE A 50 19.67 11.83 -4.74
C ILE A 50 20.07 11.82 -6.22
N GLY A 51 19.30 12.48 -7.09
CA GLY A 51 19.62 12.69 -8.51
C GLY A 51 18.66 12.04 -9.52
N ILE A 52 17.46 11.61 -9.09
CA ILE A 52 16.44 10.99 -9.95
C ILE A 52 15.31 11.99 -10.20
N ASP A 53 15.35 12.69 -11.35
CA ASP A 53 14.42 13.78 -11.65
C ASP A 53 12.96 13.33 -11.86
N ASN A 54 12.74 12.13 -12.42
CA ASN A 54 11.39 11.65 -12.78
C ASN A 54 11.06 10.28 -12.17
N PHE A 55 11.30 10.15 -10.86
CA PHE A 55 11.14 8.91 -10.12
C PHE A 55 9.74 8.29 -10.27
N LEU A 56 8.67 9.09 -10.22
CA LEU A 56 7.30 8.57 -10.34
C LEU A 56 7.05 7.91 -11.71
N ALA A 57 7.56 8.48 -12.80
CA ALA A 57 7.42 7.87 -14.12
C ALA A 57 8.25 6.58 -14.22
N GLU A 58 9.47 6.57 -13.68
CA GLU A 58 10.28 5.36 -13.62
C GLU A 58 9.61 4.27 -12.77
N TYR A 59 9.02 4.63 -11.63
CA TYR A 59 8.34 3.71 -10.71
C TYR A 59 7.11 3.04 -11.32
N LYS A 60 6.41 3.73 -12.23
CA LYS A 60 5.31 3.12 -13.03
C LYS A 60 5.81 1.98 -13.93
N THR A 61 7.10 1.93 -14.25
CA THR A 61 7.70 0.90 -15.12
C THR A 61 8.43 -0.20 -14.35
N ARG A 62 8.23 -0.29 -13.02
CA ARG A 62 8.84 -1.33 -12.20
C ARG A 62 8.45 -2.74 -12.66
N ASP A 63 9.40 -3.67 -12.59
CA ASP A 63 9.25 -5.02 -13.12
C ASP A 63 9.71 -6.09 -12.11
N VAL A 64 9.76 -7.34 -12.55
CA VAL A 64 10.14 -8.48 -11.71
C VAL A 64 11.56 -8.36 -11.14
N SER A 65 12.47 -7.63 -11.78
CA SER A 65 13.81 -7.40 -11.23
C SER A 65 13.75 -6.52 -9.97
N VAL A 66 12.91 -5.48 -10.00
CA VAL A 66 12.62 -4.63 -8.84
C VAL A 66 11.95 -5.44 -7.73
N LEU A 67 10.97 -6.28 -8.09
CA LEU A 67 10.29 -7.14 -7.12
C LEU A 67 11.25 -8.09 -6.39
N LYS A 68 12.21 -8.68 -7.11
CA LYS A 68 13.22 -9.58 -6.55
C LYS A 68 14.21 -8.88 -5.62
N ALA A 69 14.48 -7.60 -5.86
CA ALA A 69 15.33 -6.77 -5.01
C ALA A 69 14.56 -6.14 -3.84
N ALA A 70 13.22 -6.23 -3.83
CA ALA A 70 12.38 -5.58 -2.84
C ALA A 70 12.52 -6.22 -1.46
N LEU A 71 12.64 -5.35 -0.45
CA LEU A 71 12.79 -5.77 0.94
C LEU A 71 11.47 -5.62 1.70
N PRO A 72 11.22 -6.45 2.73
CA PRO A 72 10.00 -6.35 3.52
C PRO A 72 9.84 -4.98 4.23
N THR A 73 8.61 -4.47 4.27
CA THR A 73 8.26 -3.22 4.97
C THR A 73 7.81 -3.47 6.40
N GLN A 74 7.85 -2.43 7.24
CA GLN A 74 7.29 -2.49 8.60
C GLN A 74 5.78 -2.78 8.62
N PHE A 75 5.09 -2.50 7.52
CA PHE A 75 3.65 -2.69 7.38
C PHE A 75 3.24 -4.14 7.58
N ILE A 76 4.08 -5.13 7.24
CA ILE A 76 3.75 -6.55 7.49
C ILE A 76 3.49 -6.79 8.99
N LYS A 77 4.34 -6.24 9.87
CA LYS A 77 4.18 -6.39 11.32
C LYS A 77 2.92 -5.66 11.82
N ALA A 78 2.76 -4.39 11.44
CA ALA A 78 1.59 -3.59 11.85
C ALA A 78 0.27 -4.19 11.35
N PHE A 79 0.27 -4.74 10.14
CA PHE A 79 -0.90 -5.39 9.56
C PHE A 79 -1.23 -6.71 10.26
N ARG A 80 -0.21 -7.49 10.66
CA ARG A 80 -0.39 -8.71 11.47
C ARG A 80 -1.05 -8.39 12.81
N GLU A 81 -0.53 -7.41 13.53
CA GLU A 81 -1.08 -6.95 14.82
C GLU A 81 -2.55 -6.52 14.66
N ARG A 82 -2.86 -5.74 13.60
CA ARG A 82 -4.24 -5.36 13.28
C ARG A 82 -5.15 -6.56 12.99
N LEU A 83 -4.68 -7.56 12.23
CA LEU A 83 -5.46 -8.76 11.96
C LEU A 83 -5.74 -9.56 13.24
N GLU A 84 -4.80 -9.60 14.18
CA GLU A 84 -4.98 -10.26 15.48
C GLU A 84 -6.03 -9.54 16.34
N GLU A 85 -5.98 -8.20 16.42
CA GLU A 85 -7.01 -7.39 17.08
C GLU A 85 -8.40 -7.61 16.47
N ASP A 86 -8.47 -7.64 15.14
CA ASP A 86 -9.69 -7.86 14.39
C ASP A 86 -10.30 -9.23 14.68
N LEU A 87 -9.46 -10.27 14.75
CA LEU A 87 -9.87 -11.63 15.08
C LEU A 87 -10.35 -11.75 16.53
N LEU A 88 -9.71 -11.06 17.48
CA LEU A 88 -10.17 -11.01 18.87
C LEU A 88 -11.56 -10.39 18.96
N ALA A 89 -11.81 -9.28 18.25
CA ALA A 89 -13.13 -8.64 18.20
C ALA A 89 -14.20 -9.54 17.55
N ILE A 90 -13.86 -10.29 16.50
CA ILE A 90 -14.79 -11.21 15.83
C ILE A 90 -15.14 -12.40 16.75
N LYS A 91 -14.16 -12.99 17.43
CA LYS A 91 -14.39 -14.12 18.36
C LYS A 91 -15.38 -13.77 19.48
N LEU A 92 -15.43 -12.51 19.90
CA LEU A 92 -16.37 -12.03 20.91
C LEU A 92 -17.81 -11.86 20.38
N SER A 93 -18.03 -11.83 19.06
CA SER A 93 -19.30 -11.44 18.46
C SER A 93 -20.13 -12.58 17.84
N ALA A 94 -19.52 -13.66 17.33
CA ALA A 94 -20.12 -14.97 16.95
C ALA A 94 -19.14 -15.74 16.02
N PRO A 95 -19.25 -17.07 15.84
CA PRO A 95 -18.38 -17.81 14.94
C PRO A 95 -18.76 -17.52 13.48
N ILE A 96 -18.15 -16.48 12.90
CA ILE A 96 -18.36 -16.05 11.52
C ILE A 96 -17.06 -16.29 10.73
N GLU A 97 -17.19 -16.53 9.43
CA GLU A 97 -16.15 -16.84 8.44
C GLU A 97 -14.77 -16.24 8.74
N ARG A 98 -13.72 -17.04 8.50
CA ARG A 98 -12.33 -16.58 8.65
C ARG A 98 -12.13 -15.32 7.80
N PRO A 99 -11.55 -14.24 8.35
CA PRO A 99 -11.15 -13.09 7.56
C PRO A 99 -10.29 -13.53 6.37
N THR A 100 -10.39 -12.78 5.28
CA THR A 100 -9.66 -13.08 4.05
C THR A 100 -8.71 -11.94 3.73
N LEU A 101 -7.48 -12.31 3.38
CA LEU A 101 -6.46 -11.41 2.84
C LEU A 101 -6.29 -11.75 1.36
N THR A 102 -6.57 -10.79 0.49
CA THR A 102 -6.25 -10.88 -0.94
C THR A 102 -5.05 -9.99 -1.22
N VAL A 103 -3.95 -10.57 -1.69
CA VAL A 103 -2.76 -9.82 -2.10
C VAL A 103 -2.82 -9.54 -3.59
N ASN A 104 -2.77 -8.27 -3.97
CA ASN A 104 -2.72 -7.84 -5.36
C ASN A 104 -1.26 -7.67 -5.81
N LEU A 105 -0.83 -8.48 -6.78
CA LEU A 105 0.53 -8.48 -7.32
C LEU A 105 0.74 -7.48 -8.46
N TYR A 106 -0.24 -6.65 -8.80
CA TYR A 106 -0.05 -5.61 -9.81
C TYR A 106 1.10 -4.66 -9.39
N PRO A 107 1.98 -4.21 -10.31
CA PRO A 107 1.95 -4.36 -11.77
C PRO A 107 2.64 -5.63 -12.34
N TYR A 108 3.03 -6.59 -11.51
CA TYR A 108 3.81 -7.77 -11.90
C TYR A 108 2.97 -8.86 -12.59
N SER A 109 2.21 -8.48 -13.61
CA SER A 109 1.33 -9.37 -14.39
C SER A 109 2.07 -10.48 -15.14
N HIS A 110 3.36 -10.29 -15.40
CA HIS A 110 4.23 -11.25 -16.07
C HIS A 110 4.65 -12.45 -15.21
N LEU A 111 4.35 -12.45 -13.90
CA LEU A 111 4.63 -13.59 -13.04
C LEU A 111 3.85 -14.82 -13.51
N SER A 112 4.56 -15.94 -13.64
CA SER A 112 4.02 -17.26 -13.96
C SER A 112 3.14 -17.82 -12.84
N VAL A 113 2.32 -18.83 -13.13
CA VAL A 113 1.47 -19.49 -12.12
C VAL A 113 2.30 -20.05 -10.94
N PRO A 114 3.43 -20.75 -11.17
CA PRO A 114 4.29 -21.20 -10.06
C PRO A 114 4.81 -20.04 -9.19
N GLU A 115 5.23 -18.93 -9.79
CA GLU A 115 5.70 -17.76 -9.03
C GLU A 115 4.58 -17.14 -8.19
N ARG A 116 3.37 -17.02 -8.74
CA ARG A 116 2.20 -16.52 -7.97
C ARG A 116 1.83 -17.46 -6.82
N ASN A 117 1.95 -18.78 -7.01
CA ASN A 117 1.72 -19.76 -5.96
C ASN A 117 2.77 -19.66 -4.86
N ALA A 118 4.04 -19.45 -5.20
CA ALA A 118 5.10 -19.22 -4.21
C ALA A 118 4.81 -17.96 -3.36
N PHE A 119 4.31 -16.87 -3.97
CA PHE A 119 3.86 -15.71 -3.21
C PHE A 119 2.70 -16.06 -2.27
N LYS A 120 1.71 -16.83 -2.75
CA LYS A 120 0.59 -17.28 -1.92
C LYS A 120 1.07 -18.08 -0.71
N GLU A 121 2.03 -18.99 -0.89
CA GLU A 121 2.63 -19.78 0.19
C GLU A 121 3.32 -18.87 1.22
N VAL A 122 4.20 -17.96 0.78
CA VAL A 122 4.89 -17.01 1.67
C VAL A 122 3.89 -16.16 2.45
N PHE A 123 2.87 -15.60 1.81
CA PHE A 123 1.87 -14.80 2.52
C PHE A 123 0.98 -15.65 3.45
N SER A 124 0.73 -16.91 3.11
CA SER A 124 0.02 -17.83 4.01
C SER A 124 0.84 -18.16 5.26
N GLU A 125 2.16 -18.28 5.14
CA GLU A 125 3.07 -18.42 6.29
C GLU A 125 3.16 -17.14 7.13
N LEU A 126 3.16 -15.97 6.49
CA LEU A 126 3.21 -14.68 7.18
C LEU A 126 1.91 -14.32 7.91
N PHE A 127 0.77 -14.81 7.40
CA PHE A 127 -0.57 -14.51 7.90
C PHE A 127 -1.40 -15.80 8.11
N PRO A 128 -0.97 -16.72 8.99
CA PRO A 128 -1.60 -18.03 9.15
C PRO A 128 -3.01 -17.96 9.77
N MET A 129 -3.37 -16.80 10.31
CA MET A 129 -4.64 -16.56 10.99
C MET A 129 -5.81 -16.23 10.03
N VAL A 130 -5.54 -15.99 8.75
CA VAL A 130 -6.54 -15.63 7.73
C VAL A 130 -6.43 -16.53 6.51
N GLN A 131 -7.48 -16.57 5.68
CA GLN A 131 -7.38 -17.19 4.36
C GLN A 131 -6.68 -16.23 3.40
N VAL A 132 -5.55 -16.66 2.83
CA VAL A 132 -4.78 -15.86 1.86
C VAL A 132 -5.15 -16.25 0.43
N ASN A 133 -5.45 -15.24 -0.38
CA ASN A 133 -5.63 -15.32 -1.83
C ASN A 133 -4.65 -14.36 -2.51
N VAL A 134 -4.34 -14.64 -3.78
CA VAL A 134 -3.44 -13.81 -4.59
C VAL A 134 -4.12 -13.52 -5.92
N VAL A 135 -4.09 -12.26 -6.33
CA VAL A 135 -4.63 -11.76 -7.61
C VAL A 135 -3.61 -10.84 -8.26
N CYS A 136 -3.86 -10.46 -9.51
CA CYS A 136 -3.09 -9.40 -10.19
C CYS A 136 -4.08 -8.60 -11.03
N ILE A 137 -4.63 -7.54 -10.44
CA ILE A 137 -5.71 -6.72 -11.00
C ILE A 137 -5.18 -5.30 -11.17
N SER A 138 -5.39 -4.73 -12.37
CA SER A 138 -4.92 -3.39 -12.69
C SER A 138 -5.71 -2.32 -11.92
N LEU A 139 -5.14 -1.12 -11.78
CA LEU A 139 -5.83 0.00 -11.14
C LEU A 139 -7.09 0.43 -11.90
N ASP A 140 -7.12 0.25 -13.22
CA ASP A 140 -8.30 0.53 -14.05
C ASP A 140 -9.42 -0.48 -13.80
N ASP A 141 -9.08 -1.76 -13.61
CA ASP A 141 -10.06 -2.81 -13.33
C ASP A 141 -10.59 -2.78 -11.88
N LEU A 142 -9.83 -2.18 -10.96
CA LEU A 142 -10.25 -1.94 -9.57
C LEU A 142 -11.27 -0.79 -9.47
N THR A 143 -12.35 -0.85 -10.24
CA THR A 143 -13.42 0.16 -10.19
C THR A 143 -14.07 0.24 -8.79
N PRO A 144 -14.68 1.39 -8.42
CA PRO A 144 -15.38 1.52 -7.14
C PRO A 144 -16.42 0.41 -6.89
N GLU A 145 -17.20 0.06 -7.91
CA GLU A 145 -18.19 -1.01 -7.83
C GLU A 145 -17.56 -2.39 -7.61
N TYR A 146 -16.48 -2.67 -8.33
CA TYR A 146 -15.75 -3.93 -8.19
C TYR A 146 -15.13 -4.07 -6.80
N LEU A 147 -14.52 -2.99 -6.27
CA LEU A 147 -13.96 -2.96 -4.92
C LEU A 147 -15.02 -3.28 -3.86
N ARG A 148 -16.15 -2.53 -3.84
CA ARG A 148 -17.23 -2.71 -2.84
C ARG A 148 -17.86 -4.10 -2.89
N SER A 149 -17.92 -4.72 -4.06
CA SER A 149 -18.54 -6.03 -4.22
C SER A 149 -17.68 -7.17 -3.67
N ASN A 150 -16.36 -7.04 -3.77
CA ASN A 150 -15.41 -8.11 -3.48
C ASN A 150 -14.71 -7.97 -2.12
N TRP A 151 -14.50 -6.74 -1.63
CA TRP A 151 -13.77 -6.46 -0.40
C TRP A 151 -14.47 -5.40 0.45
N ASP A 152 -14.01 -5.27 1.69
CA ASP A 152 -14.50 -4.28 2.65
C ASP A 152 -13.48 -3.15 2.85
N SER A 153 -12.20 -3.42 2.60
CA SER A 153 -11.12 -2.44 2.63
C SER A 153 -9.98 -2.76 1.65
N TRP A 154 -9.23 -1.73 1.26
CA TRP A 154 -8.05 -1.85 0.40
C TRP A 154 -6.88 -1.05 0.95
N PHE A 155 -5.72 -1.69 1.06
CA PHE A 155 -4.45 -1.05 1.41
C PHE A 155 -3.62 -0.89 0.14
N THR A 156 -3.31 0.34 -0.20
CA THR A 156 -2.61 0.67 -1.44
C THR A 156 -1.60 1.79 -1.26
N TYR A 157 -0.48 1.67 -1.96
CA TYR A 157 0.45 2.79 -2.15
C TYR A 157 0.05 3.64 -3.36
N ASP A 158 -0.62 3.04 -4.35
CA ASP A 158 -0.96 3.63 -5.64
C ASP A 158 -2.36 4.32 -5.62
N PHE A 159 -2.71 4.96 -4.50
CA PHE A 159 -4.00 5.63 -4.33
C PHE A 159 -4.27 6.74 -5.36
N TYR A 160 -3.30 7.65 -5.58
CA TYR A 160 -3.50 8.75 -6.53
C TYR A 160 -3.57 8.25 -7.99
N PRO A 161 -2.67 7.36 -8.46
CA PRO A 161 -2.84 6.72 -9.76
C PRO A 161 -4.21 6.04 -9.94
N TRP A 162 -4.72 5.36 -8.90
CA TRP A 162 -6.05 4.77 -8.94
C TRP A 162 -7.17 5.81 -9.03
N LEU A 163 -7.05 6.90 -8.24
CA LEU A 163 -8.00 8.00 -8.24
C LEU A 163 -8.07 8.68 -9.60
N GLU A 164 -6.92 8.88 -10.25
CA GLU A 164 -6.81 9.49 -11.58
C GLU A 164 -7.58 8.67 -12.63
N VAL A 165 -7.35 7.35 -12.69
CA VAL A 165 -8.01 6.49 -13.69
C VAL A 165 -9.49 6.23 -13.39
N ASN A 166 -9.90 6.28 -12.11
CA ASN A 166 -11.28 6.04 -11.69
C ASN A 166 -12.09 7.30 -11.35
N ALA A 167 -11.54 8.51 -11.49
CA ALA A 167 -12.21 9.76 -11.07
C ALA A 167 -13.63 9.90 -11.62
N LYS A 168 -13.84 9.56 -12.90
CA LYS A 168 -15.16 9.59 -13.55
C LYS A 168 -16.12 8.51 -13.06
N ARG A 169 -15.60 7.41 -12.51
CA ARG A 169 -16.39 6.27 -11.99
C ARG A 169 -16.80 6.46 -10.53
N LEU A 170 -16.28 7.48 -9.83
CA LEU A 170 -16.67 7.82 -8.46
C LEU A 170 -18.10 8.38 -8.32
N SER A 171 -18.81 8.61 -9.44
CA SER A 171 -20.27 8.78 -9.39
C SER A 171 -20.95 7.60 -8.68
N THR A 172 -20.35 6.41 -8.79
CA THR A 172 -20.70 5.25 -7.95
C THR A 172 -20.03 5.40 -6.59
N ARG A 173 -20.79 5.96 -5.63
CA ARG A 173 -20.32 6.20 -4.27
C ARG A 173 -20.19 4.90 -3.48
N ILE A 174 -19.08 4.74 -2.79
CA ILE A 174 -18.74 3.60 -1.93
C ILE A 174 -18.30 4.06 -0.52
N PRO A 175 -19.07 4.92 0.18
CA PRO A 175 -18.62 5.61 1.40
C PRO A 175 -18.36 4.66 2.60
N ARG A 176 -18.77 3.40 2.50
CA ARG A 176 -18.49 2.36 3.52
C ARG A 176 -17.24 1.55 3.22
N PHE A 177 -16.70 1.63 2.00
CA PHE A 177 -15.46 0.98 1.63
C PHE A 177 -14.30 1.86 2.04
N VAL A 178 -13.33 1.29 2.75
CA VAL A 178 -12.21 2.05 3.31
C VAL A 178 -10.94 1.79 2.50
N ILE A 179 -10.36 2.86 1.95
CA ILE A 179 -9.04 2.81 1.32
C ILE A 179 -8.01 3.34 2.33
N HIS A 180 -7.05 2.49 2.68
CA HIS A 180 -5.90 2.81 3.50
C HIS A 180 -4.72 3.17 2.59
N ARG A 181 -4.14 4.35 2.79
CA ARG A 181 -3.04 4.87 1.95
C ARG A 181 -1.90 5.44 2.81
N PRO A 182 -0.67 5.51 2.29
CA PRO A 182 0.40 6.23 2.95
C PRO A 182 0.10 7.74 3.02
N GLY A 183 0.62 8.40 4.05
CA GLY A 183 0.65 9.86 4.22
C GLY A 183 1.65 10.52 3.29
N ILE A 184 1.46 10.32 1.99
CA ILE A 184 2.24 10.90 0.91
C ILE A 184 1.32 11.79 0.09
N LEU A 185 1.84 12.94 -0.32
CA LEU A 185 1.17 13.90 -1.18
C LEU A 185 1.74 13.78 -2.59
N THR A 186 0.94 14.13 -3.60
CA THR A 186 1.44 14.24 -4.97
C THR A 186 2.43 15.40 -5.07
N ASP A 187 3.35 15.29 -6.03
CA ASP A 187 4.31 16.36 -6.33
C ASP A 187 3.63 17.61 -6.93
N GLU A 188 2.33 17.54 -7.24
CA GLU A 188 1.49 18.64 -7.74
C GLU A 188 1.08 19.65 -6.66
N LEU A 189 1.52 19.48 -5.40
CA LEU A 189 1.32 20.50 -4.39
C LEU A 189 2.07 21.78 -4.79
N THR A 190 1.30 22.78 -5.21
CA THR A 190 1.88 24.08 -5.55
C THR A 190 2.48 24.74 -4.29
N PRO A 191 3.53 25.58 -4.41
CA PRO A 191 4.07 26.34 -3.30
C PRO A 191 2.99 27.13 -2.54
N GLU A 192 1.99 27.66 -3.24
CA GLU A 192 0.85 28.37 -2.67
C GLU A 192 -0.04 27.45 -1.83
N THR A 193 -0.25 26.21 -2.28
CA THR A 193 -1.01 25.20 -1.54
C THR A 193 -0.26 24.80 -0.27
N ILE A 194 1.06 24.65 -0.35
CA ILE A 194 1.93 24.35 0.80
C ILE A 194 1.90 25.50 1.81
N GLU A 195 2.02 26.75 1.36
CA GLU A 195 1.95 27.94 2.21
C GLU A 195 0.56 28.10 2.86
N ALA A 196 -0.53 27.81 2.13
CA ALA A 196 -1.88 27.81 2.69
C ALA A 196 -2.05 26.72 3.78
N ILE A 197 -1.59 25.49 3.52
CA ILE A 197 -1.59 24.39 4.49
C ILE A 197 -0.85 24.79 5.77
N LYS A 198 0.34 25.38 5.64
CA LYS A 198 1.16 25.84 6.78
C LYS A 198 0.47 26.98 7.55
N ARG A 199 -0.05 27.99 6.84
CA ARG A 199 -0.72 29.15 7.44
C ARG A 199 -1.97 28.75 8.20
N ASP A 200 -2.78 27.89 7.60
CA ASP A 200 -4.09 27.51 8.13
C ASP A 200 -3.98 26.39 9.18
N LYS A 201 -2.76 25.89 9.44
CA LYS A 201 -2.46 24.70 10.27
C LYS A 201 -3.36 23.52 9.90
N ALA A 202 -3.80 23.47 8.65
CA ALA A 202 -4.71 22.45 8.15
C ALA A 202 -3.91 21.18 7.90
N ASP A 203 -4.39 20.04 8.39
CA ASP A 203 -3.81 18.76 8.01
C ASP A 203 -4.33 18.39 6.60
N PRO A 204 -3.47 18.37 5.57
CA PRO A 204 -3.90 18.11 4.20
C PRO A 204 -4.53 16.71 4.04
N PHE A 205 -4.14 15.75 4.87
CA PHE A 205 -4.74 14.42 4.86
C PHE A 205 -6.13 14.42 5.49
N ALA A 206 -6.35 15.21 6.55
CA ALA A 206 -7.66 15.39 7.15
C ALA A 206 -8.63 16.09 6.18
N GLU A 207 -8.17 17.12 5.47
CA GLU A 207 -9.00 17.80 4.46
C GLU A 207 -9.32 16.89 3.27
N SER A 208 -8.33 16.15 2.76
CA SER A 208 -8.55 15.14 1.72
C SER A 208 -9.55 14.06 2.14
N LYS A 209 -9.48 13.60 3.40
CA LYS A 209 -10.45 12.66 3.98
C LYS A 209 -11.86 13.23 4.02
N LYS A 210 -12.03 14.49 4.45
CA LYS A 210 -13.34 15.16 4.47
C LYS A 210 -13.92 15.31 3.06
N PHE A 211 -13.11 15.74 2.11
CA PHE A 211 -13.53 15.93 0.72
C PHE A 211 -14.01 14.62 0.06
N LEU A 212 -13.30 13.51 0.33
CA LEU A 212 -13.63 12.21 -0.26
C LEU A 212 -14.73 11.45 0.46
N ALA A 213 -15.09 11.83 1.70
CA ALA A 213 -15.97 11.06 2.57
C ALA A 213 -17.34 10.71 1.95
N GLU A 214 -17.88 11.56 1.06
CA GLU A 214 -19.14 11.26 0.35
C GLU A 214 -18.99 10.21 -0.76
N TYR A 215 -17.78 10.03 -1.29
CA TYR A 215 -17.45 9.16 -2.41
C TYR A 215 -16.85 7.84 -1.94
N VAL A 216 -15.87 7.89 -1.03
CA VAL A 216 -15.13 6.74 -0.50
C VAL A 216 -14.49 7.12 0.83
N ALA A 217 -14.47 6.21 1.80
CA ALA A 217 -13.76 6.46 3.05
C ALA A 217 -12.25 6.27 2.82
N VAL A 218 -11.44 7.20 3.30
CA VAL A 218 -9.97 7.14 3.20
C VAL A 218 -9.35 7.26 4.58
N GLU A 219 -8.39 6.39 4.87
CA GLU A 219 -7.57 6.44 6.08
C GLU A 219 -6.10 6.59 5.70
N THR A 220 -5.43 7.53 6.38
CA THR A 220 -4.02 7.80 6.14
C THR A 220 -3.18 7.09 7.19
N LEU A 221 -2.21 6.31 6.72
CA LEU A 221 -1.22 5.60 7.52
C LEU A 221 0.13 6.30 7.38
N LYS A 222 0.98 6.21 8.41
CA LYS A 222 2.32 6.83 8.35
C LYS A 222 3.15 6.21 7.21
N ALA A 223 3.83 7.06 6.44
CA ALA A 223 4.67 6.62 5.31
C ALA A 223 5.75 5.61 5.72
N GLU A 224 6.33 5.78 6.91
CA GLU A 224 7.36 4.90 7.48
C GLU A 224 6.94 3.42 7.55
N LEU A 225 5.64 3.13 7.66
CA LEU A 225 5.14 1.76 7.69
C LEU A 225 5.42 1.06 6.35
N PHE A 226 5.36 1.79 5.24
CA PHE A 226 5.56 1.26 3.90
C PHE A 226 7.04 1.24 3.46
N CYS A 227 7.95 1.42 4.41
CA CYS A 227 9.38 1.45 4.16
C CYS A 227 10.07 0.25 4.82
N HIS A 228 11.15 -0.22 4.21
CA HIS A 228 12.07 -1.15 4.85
C HIS A 228 12.84 -0.47 6.00
N VAL A 229 13.20 -1.24 7.01
CA VAL A 229 14.08 -0.81 8.10
C VAL A 229 15.20 -1.82 8.27
N PRO A 230 16.48 -1.38 8.37
CA PRO A 230 17.59 -2.29 8.65
C PRO A 230 17.35 -3.12 9.92
N GLY A 231 17.57 -4.43 9.84
CA GLY A 231 17.39 -5.36 10.97
C GLY A 231 15.94 -5.78 11.24
N LEU A 232 15.00 -5.45 10.35
CA LEU A 232 13.60 -5.84 10.46
C LEU A 232 13.43 -7.37 10.29
N ASP A 233 13.18 -8.06 11.41
CA ASP A 233 12.93 -9.51 11.46
C ASP A 233 11.42 -9.82 11.32
N ILE A 234 10.98 -10.19 10.12
CA ILE A 234 9.56 -10.46 9.81
C ILE A 234 9.31 -11.92 9.41
N MET A 235 10.35 -12.62 8.98
CA MET A 235 10.20 -13.98 8.49
C MET A 235 9.95 -14.92 9.67
N PRO A 236 9.00 -15.86 9.56
CA PRO A 236 8.88 -16.92 10.55
C PRO A 236 10.22 -17.62 10.65
N LYS A 237 10.77 -17.75 11.86
CA LYS A 237 11.99 -18.54 12.08
C LYS A 237 11.65 -19.96 11.65
N ARG A 238 12.17 -20.39 10.49
CA ARG A 238 12.08 -21.80 10.07
C ARG A 238 12.78 -22.63 11.14
N GLN A 239 12.01 -23.29 11.99
CA GLN A 239 12.52 -24.41 12.76
C GLN A 239 12.72 -25.54 11.75
N ILE A 240 13.98 -25.77 11.38
CA ILE A 240 14.42 -27.00 10.70
C ILE A 240 14.54 -28.07 11.79
#